data_AF-A0A2T2VC97-F1
#
_entry.id   AF-A0A2T2VC97-F1
#
_cell.length_a   1.000
_cell.length_b   1.000
_cell.length_c   1.000
_cell.angle_alpha   90.00
_cell.angle_beta   90.00
_cell.angle_gamma   90.00
#
_symmetry.space_group_name_H-M   'P 1'
#
loop_
_entity.id
_entity.type
_entity.pdbx_description
1 polymer ?
#
loop_
_entity_poly.entity_id
_entity_poly.type
_entity_poly.pdbx_seq_one_letter_code
_entity_poly.pdbx_strand_id
1 'polypeptide(L)'
;ENPDALDTLRDLYQNWSFFRTVLDSAQREMARARLPIAERYDALAGVDTSFHTPIVDDYERAESAILQITDQDALFDSNPVLKKSIELRNPYTDVLNLLQIELLKRYRSSTDEAEQEALREAIFLSINGVAAAMQSTG
;
A
#
# COMPACT_ATOMS: atom_id res chain seq x y z
N GLU A 1 -27.86 -6.67 -13.21
CA GLU A 1 -27.16 -5.48 -12.69
C GLU A 1 -28.06 -4.26 -12.89
N ASN A 2 -28.02 -3.28 -11.98
CA ASN A 2 -28.83 -2.06 -12.11
C ASN A 2 -28.09 -1.07 -13.06
N PRO A 3 -28.63 -0.76 -14.25
CA PRO A 3 -27.93 0.05 -15.25
C PRO A 3 -27.59 1.46 -14.77
N ASP A 4 -28.36 2.01 -13.82
CA ASP A 4 -28.21 3.39 -13.34
C ASP A 4 -27.32 3.50 -12.08
N ALA A 5 -26.75 2.38 -11.62
CA ALA A 5 -25.97 2.35 -10.38
C ALA A 5 -24.70 3.21 -10.46
N LEU A 6 -23.98 3.16 -11.58
CA LEU A 6 -22.75 3.95 -11.76
C LEU A 6 -23.05 5.44 -11.79
N ASP A 7 -24.10 5.86 -12.51
CA ASP A 7 -24.49 7.26 -12.59
C ASP A 7 -24.94 7.80 -11.22
N THR A 8 -25.64 6.97 -10.43
CA THR A 8 -25.96 7.31 -9.05
C THR A 8 -24.70 7.52 -8.21
N LEU A 9 -23.71 6.61 -8.29
CA LEU A 9 -22.47 6.74 -7.51
C LEU A 9 -21.63 7.96 -7.95
N ARG A 10 -21.61 8.28 -9.24
CA ARG A 10 -21.00 9.49 -9.80
C ARG A 10 -21.68 10.75 -9.25
N ASP A 11 -23.01 10.78 -9.25
CA ASP A 11 -23.78 11.88 -8.67
C ASP A 11 -23.48 12.06 -7.17
N LEU A 12 -23.42 10.96 -6.40
CA LEU A 12 -23.05 11.02 -4.99
C LEU A 12 -21.62 11.56 -4.79
N TYR A 13 -20.66 11.18 -5.62
CA TYR A 13 -19.30 11.72 -5.55
C TYR A 13 -19.24 13.22 -5.87
N GLN A 14 -20.03 13.66 -6.85
CA GLN A 14 -20.09 15.06 -7.26
C GLN A 14 -20.87 15.94 -6.28
N ASN A 15 -21.94 15.43 -5.67
CA ASN A 15 -22.90 16.27 -4.94
C ASN A 15 -22.96 16.00 -3.44
N TRP A 16 -22.39 14.91 -2.94
CA TRP A 16 -22.38 14.58 -1.51
C TRP A 16 -20.97 14.56 -0.91
N SER A 17 -20.68 15.56 -0.08
CA SER A 17 -19.36 15.74 0.55
C SER A 17 -18.90 14.54 1.39
N PHE A 18 -19.80 13.85 2.07
CA PHE A 18 -19.47 12.65 2.84
C PHE A 18 -18.96 11.54 1.92
N PHE A 19 -19.72 11.20 0.87
CA PHE A 19 -19.35 10.13 -0.05
C PHE A 19 -18.04 10.43 -0.77
N ARG A 20 -17.86 11.68 -1.23
CA ARG A 20 -16.60 12.16 -1.77
C ARG A 20 -15.43 11.97 -0.81
N THR A 21 -15.59 12.39 0.45
CA THR A 21 -14.54 12.26 1.48
C THR A 21 -14.16 10.82 1.72
N VAL A 22 -15.13 9.90 1.76
CA VAL A 22 -14.87 8.46 1.92
C VAL A 22 -14.05 7.91 0.76
N LEU A 23 -14.44 8.20 -0.49
CA LEU A 23 -13.69 7.74 -1.66
C LEU A 23 -12.31 8.39 -1.78
N ASP A 24 -12.17 9.66 -1.45
CA ASP A 24 -10.87 10.35 -1.43
C ASP A 24 -9.93 9.76 -0.36
N SER A 25 -10.47 9.37 0.80
CA SER A 25 -9.69 8.67 1.83
C SER A 25 -9.29 7.26 1.38
N ALA A 26 -10.20 6.51 0.75
CA ALA A 26 -9.88 5.19 0.22
C ALA A 26 -8.76 5.26 -0.83
N GLN A 27 -8.84 6.21 -1.77
CA GLN A 27 -7.77 6.47 -2.72
C GLN A 27 -6.42 6.72 -2.01
N ARG A 28 -6.42 7.49 -0.91
CA ARG A 28 -5.18 7.85 -0.18
C ARG A 28 -4.50 6.65 0.44
N GLU A 29 -5.28 5.77 1.04
CA GLU A 29 -4.73 4.54 1.61
C GLU A 29 -4.30 3.56 0.52
N MET A 30 -5.05 3.45 -0.58
CA MET A 30 -4.68 2.60 -1.71
C MET A 30 -3.35 3.01 -2.34
N ALA A 31 -3.10 4.31 -2.56
CA ALA A 31 -1.84 4.77 -3.15
C ALA A 31 -0.60 4.60 -2.25
N ARG A 32 -0.80 4.29 -0.96
CA ARG A 32 0.26 3.91 -0.02
C ARG A 32 0.53 2.40 -0.06
N ALA A 33 -0.41 1.59 -0.53
CA ALA A 33 -0.26 0.15 -0.60
C ALA A 33 0.87 -0.24 -1.55
N ARG A 34 1.67 -1.22 -1.13
CA ARG A 34 2.83 -1.71 -1.88
C ARG A 34 2.67 -3.21 -2.15
N LEU A 35 1.77 -3.58 -3.06
CA LEU A 35 1.50 -4.99 -3.40
C LEU A 35 2.78 -5.78 -3.79
N PRO A 36 3.69 -5.25 -4.64
CA PRO A 36 4.91 -5.97 -4.99
C PRO A 36 5.89 -6.14 -3.82
N ILE A 37 5.80 -5.29 -2.80
CA ILE A 37 6.59 -5.42 -1.57
C ILE A 37 5.95 -6.44 -0.64
N ALA A 38 4.61 -6.41 -0.49
CA ALA A 38 3.87 -7.39 0.29
C ALA A 38 4.15 -8.83 -0.20
N GLU A 39 4.17 -9.06 -1.52
CA GLU A 39 4.52 -10.36 -2.12
C GLU A 39 5.91 -10.86 -1.67
N ARG A 40 6.87 -9.94 -1.56
CA ARG A 40 8.24 -10.27 -1.11
C ARG A 40 8.30 -10.59 0.37
N TYR A 41 7.44 -10.01 1.20
CA TYR A 41 7.29 -10.40 2.60
C TYR A 41 6.61 -11.77 2.71
N ASP A 42 5.58 -12.04 1.91
CA ASP A 42 4.91 -13.34 1.89
C ASP A 42 5.89 -14.47 1.56
N ALA A 43 6.79 -14.24 0.61
CA ALA A 43 7.87 -15.18 0.26
C ALA A 43 8.84 -15.47 1.43
N LEU A 44 8.90 -14.64 2.48
CA LEU A 44 9.69 -14.94 3.68
C LEU A 44 8.99 -15.92 4.62
N ALA A 45 7.66 -15.98 4.60
CA ALA A 45 6.88 -16.65 5.63
C ALA A 45 7.08 -18.17 5.63
N GLY A 46 7.56 -18.75 4.51
CA GLY A 46 7.80 -20.19 4.40
C GLY A 46 6.52 -21.02 4.51
N VAL A 47 5.37 -20.38 4.34
CA VAL A 47 4.02 -20.95 4.38
C VAL A 47 3.29 -20.61 3.08
N ASP A 48 2.08 -21.14 2.93
CA ASP A 48 1.24 -20.90 1.77
C ASP A 48 1.02 -19.39 1.51
N THR A 49 1.36 -18.95 0.29
CA THR A 49 1.21 -17.57 -0.18
C THR A 49 -0.05 -17.36 -1.02
N SER A 50 -0.97 -18.34 -1.07
CA SER A 50 -2.23 -18.30 -1.83
C SER A 50 -3.14 -17.12 -1.47
N PHE A 51 -2.97 -16.52 -0.28
CA PHE A 51 -3.75 -15.38 0.18
C PHE A 51 -3.34 -14.05 -0.48
N HIS A 52 -2.14 -13.96 -1.07
CA HIS A 52 -1.68 -12.74 -1.73
C HIS A 52 -2.57 -12.38 -2.94
N THR A 53 -2.88 -13.37 -3.78
CA THR A 53 -3.64 -13.15 -5.01
C THR A 53 -5.04 -12.58 -4.75
N PRO A 54 -5.85 -13.12 -3.82
CA PRO A 54 -7.12 -12.50 -3.45
C PRO A 54 -7.02 -11.03 -3.01
N ILE A 55 -5.96 -10.63 -2.29
CA ILE A 55 -5.75 -9.23 -1.90
C ILE A 55 -5.51 -8.35 -3.12
N VAL A 56 -4.69 -8.81 -4.06
CA VAL A 56 -4.40 -8.09 -5.30
C VAL A 56 -5.67 -7.94 -6.13
N ASP A 57 -6.44 -9.02 -6.30
CA ASP A 57 -7.70 -9.00 -7.04
C ASP A 57 -8.71 -8.01 -6.43
N ASP A 58 -8.85 -8.01 -5.10
CA ASP A 58 -9.74 -7.08 -4.41
C ASP A 58 -9.25 -5.62 -4.50
N TYR A 59 -7.93 -5.39 -4.44
CA TYR A 59 -7.35 -4.07 -4.66
C TYR A 59 -7.67 -3.55 -6.07
N GLU A 60 -7.42 -4.35 -7.11
CA GLU A 60 -7.65 -3.97 -8.52
C GLU A 60 -9.13 -3.72 -8.81
N ARG A 61 -10.02 -4.54 -8.22
CA ARG A 61 -11.47 -4.33 -8.29
C ARG A 61 -11.89 -3.02 -7.63
N ALA A 62 -11.35 -2.72 -6.45
CA ALA A 62 -11.63 -1.46 -5.76
C ALA A 62 -11.10 -0.25 -6.55
N GLU A 63 -9.89 -0.35 -7.10
CA GLU A 63 -9.28 0.71 -7.92
C GLU A 63 -10.12 0.98 -9.15
N SER A 64 -10.47 -0.06 -9.92
CA SER A 64 -11.34 0.06 -11.09
C SER A 64 -12.68 0.70 -10.75
N ALA A 65 -13.32 0.31 -9.64
CA ALA A 65 -14.59 0.89 -9.23
C ALA A 65 -14.45 2.39 -8.90
N ILE A 66 -13.41 2.76 -8.15
CA ILE A 66 -13.12 4.16 -7.79
C ILE A 66 -12.85 5.00 -9.04
N LEU A 67 -12.04 4.52 -9.98
CA LEU A 67 -11.72 5.24 -11.21
C LEU A 67 -12.98 5.51 -12.05
N GLN A 68 -13.87 4.52 -12.16
CA GLN A 68 -15.15 4.67 -12.85
C GLN A 68 -16.09 5.68 -12.17
N ILE A 69 -16.18 5.64 -10.84
CA ILE A 69 -17.04 6.54 -10.04
C ILE A 69 -16.51 7.98 -10.07
N THR A 70 -15.19 8.15 -10.03
CA THR A 70 -14.57 9.47 -9.96
C THR A 70 -14.23 10.07 -11.32
N ASP A 71 -14.39 9.31 -12.41
CA ASP A 71 -14.05 9.68 -13.79
C ASP A 71 -12.57 10.08 -13.94
N GLN A 72 -11.68 9.20 -13.47
CA GLN A 72 -10.22 9.37 -13.47
C GLN A 72 -9.54 8.21 -14.20
N ASP A 73 -8.38 8.46 -14.81
CA ASP A 73 -7.59 7.41 -15.48
C ASP A 73 -6.64 6.72 -14.49
N ALA A 74 -6.21 7.43 -13.44
CA ALA A 74 -5.40 6.91 -12.36
C ALA A 74 -5.76 7.58 -11.02
N LEU A 75 -5.44 6.89 -9.92
CA LEU A 75 -5.63 7.44 -8.58
C LEU A 75 -4.92 8.80 -8.46
N PHE A 76 -5.61 9.79 -7.87
CA PHE A 76 -5.12 11.16 -7.66
C PHE A 76 -4.98 12.04 -8.91
N ASP A 77 -5.64 11.74 -10.02
CA ASP A 77 -5.64 12.67 -11.16
C ASP A 77 -6.27 14.03 -10.83
N SER A 78 -7.18 14.07 -9.86
CA SER A 78 -7.75 15.30 -9.32
C SER A 78 -6.79 16.13 -8.45
N ASN A 79 -5.64 15.57 -8.02
CA ASN A 79 -4.64 16.27 -7.22
C ASN A 79 -3.19 15.92 -7.66
N PRO A 80 -2.70 16.56 -8.74
CA PRO A 80 -1.38 16.26 -9.32
C PRO A 80 -0.21 16.48 -8.36
N VAL A 81 -0.32 17.46 -7.45
CA VAL A 81 0.73 17.73 -6.45
C VAL A 81 0.85 16.59 -5.46
N LEU A 82 -0.28 16.08 -4.95
CA LEU A 82 -0.31 14.93 -4.06
C LEU A 82 0.17 13.67 -4.79
N LYS A 83 -0.31 13.43 -6.02
CA LYS A 83 0.14 12.32 -6.87
C LYS A 83 1.66 12.31 -6.99
N LYS A 84 2.25 13.45 -7.36
CA LYS A 84 3.70 13.56 -7.52
C LYS A 84 4.47 13.32 -6.22
N SER A 85 3.95 13.82 -5.10
CA SER A 85 4.55 13.61 -3.78
C SER A 85 4.57 12.12 -3.41
N ILE A 86 3.48 11.40 -3.66
CA ILE A 86 3.38 9.95 -3.42
C ILE A 86 4.36 9.18 -4.32
N GLU A 87 4.36 9.48 -5.63
CA GLU A 87 5.28 8.85 -6.60
C GLU A 87 6.75 9.05 -6.24
N LEU A 88 7.11 10.22 -5.72
CA LEU A 88 8.48 10.50 -5.28
C LEU A 88 8.85 9.73 -4.01
N ARG A 89 7.92 9.57 -3.07
CA ARG A 89 8.17 8.91 -1.79
C ARG A 89 8.22 7.38 -1.91
N ASN A 90 7.34 6.80 -2.71
CA ASN A 90 7.15 5.34 -2.78
C ASN A 90 8.45 4.55 -3.05
N PRO A 91 9.33 4.96 -3.99
CA PRO A 91 10.61 4.28 -4.21
C PRO A 91 11.53 4.27 -2.98
N TYR A 92 11.53 5.32 -2.16
CA TYR A 92 12.33 5.36 -0.92
C TYR A 92 11.75 4.42 0.14
N THR A 93 10.42 4.37 0.24
CA THR A 93 9.73 3.40 1.10
C THR A 93 10.02 1.96 0.66
N ASP A 94 10.09 1.70 -0.65
CA ASP A 94 10.43 0.38 -1.19
C ASP A 94 11.86 -0.03 -0.81
N VAL A 95 12.83 0.89 -0.89
CA VAL A 95 14.21 0.61 -0.47
C VAL A 95 14.29 0.19 0.99
N LEU A 96 13.57 0.89 1.88
CA LEU A 96 13.52 0.54 3.31
C LEU A 96 12.90 -0.84 3.55
N ASN A 97 11.81 -1.15 2.82
CA ASN A 97 11.19 -2.47 2.91
C ASN A 97 12.09 -3.59 2.38
N LEU A 98 12.75 -3.39 1.24
CA LEU A 98 13.66 -4.38 0.67
C LEU A 98 14.87 -4.63 1.59
N LEU A 99 15.39 -3.57 2.23
CA LEU A 99 16.41 -3.69 3.26
C LEU A 99 15.89 -4.52 4.46
N GLN A 100 14.71 -4.20 4.97
CA GLN A 100 14.10 -4.93 6.09
C GLN A 100 13.88 -6.41 5.75
N ILE A 101 13.40 -6.73 4.55
CA ILE A 101 13.25 -8.10 4.04
C ILE A 101 14.58 -8.84 4.09
N GLU A 102 15.66 -8.22 3.62
CA GLU A 102 17.00 -8.82 3.65
C GLU A 102 17.53 -9.02 5.08
N LEU A 103 17.33 -8.04 5.97
CA LEU A 103 17.70 -8.15 7.39
C LEU A 103 16.95 -9.30 8.07
N LEU A 104 15.65 -9.44 7.80
CA LEU A 104 14.83 -10.54 8.32
C LEU A 104 15.31 -11.91 7.82
N LYS A 105 15.70 -12.01 6.54
CA LYS A 105 16.29 -13.24 5.99
C LYS A 105 17.55 -13.64 6.74
N ARG A 106 18.50 -12.70 6.89
CA ARG A 106 19.77 -12.94 7.59
C ARG A 106 19.57 -13.31 9.04
N TYR A 107 18.68 -12.58 9.73
CA TYR A 107 18.36 -12.84 11.13
C TYR A 107 17.82 -14.26 11.33
N ARG A 108 16.93 -14.73 10.43
CA ARG A 108 16.36 -16.09 10.49
C ARG A 108 17.38 -17.19 10.14
N SER A 109 18.40 -16.88 9.36
CA SER A 109 19.44 -17.86 8.97
C SER A 109 20.66 -17.88 9.89
N SER A 110 20.90 -16.82 10.67
CA SER A 110 22.07 -16.72 11.54
C SER A 110 21.92 -17.64 12.75
N THR A 111 23.03 -18.28 13.14
CA THR A 111 23.15 -19.08 14.37
C THR A 111 24.09 -18.43 15.38
N ASP A 112 24.66 -17.26 15.06
CA ASP A 112 25.54 -16.49 15.95
C ASP A 112 24.71 -15.45 16.71
N GLU A 113 24.70 -15.55 18.04
CA GLU A 113 23.96 -14.64 18.92
C GLU A 113 24.40 -13.19 18.77
N ALA A 114 25.70 -12.93 18.56
CA ALA A 114 26.21 -11.57 18.41
C ALA A 114 25.74 -10.94 17.09
N GLU A 115 25.73 -11.72 16.00
CA GLU A 115 25.21 -11.29 14.71
C GLU A 115 23.69 -11.07 14.77
N GLN A 116 22.95 -11.98 15.41
CA GLN A 116 21.50 -11.85 15.59
C GLN A 116 21.13 -10.57 16.35
N GLU A 117 21.89 -10.17 17.37
CA GLU A 117 21.62 -8.95 18.11
C GLU A 117 21.86 -7.70 17.26
N ALA A 118 22.97 -7.63 16.51
CA ALA A 118 23.23 -6.54 15.57
C ALA A 118 22.14 -6.44 14.48
N LEU A 119 21.68 -7.58 13.95
CA LEU A 119 20.59 -7.64 12.99
C LEU A 119 19.25 -7.20 13.59
N ARG A 120 18.98 -7.54 14.86
CA ARG A 120 17.78 -7.10 15.58
C ARG A 120 17.72 -5.58 15.68
N GLU A 121 18.82 -4.93 16.07
CA GLU A 121 18.90 -3.47 16.12
C GLU A 121 18.63 -2.84 14.75
N ALA A 122 19.24 -3.38 13.69
CA ALA A 122 19.02 -2.92 12.32
C ALA A 122 17.55 -3.10 11.87
N ILE A 123 16.92 -4.22 12.25
CA ILE A 123 15.49 -4.46 11.97
C ILE A 123 14.65 -3.40 12.69
N PHE A 124 14.90 -3.11 13.97
CA PHE A 124 14.16 -2.06 14.68
C PHE A 124 14.33 -0.68 14.05
N LEU A 125 15.54 -0.35 13.59
CA LEU A 125 15.78 0.89 12.85
C LEU A 125 14.98 0.92 11.54
N SER A 126 14.92 -0.19 10.81
CA SER A 126 14.13 -0.28 9.58
C SER A 126 12.63 -0.12 9.83
N ILE A 127 12.09 -0.69 10.92
CA ILE A 127 10.69 -0.51 11.34
C ILE A 127 10.38 0.96 11.56
N ASN A 128 11.25 1.67 12.29
CA ASN A 128 11.09 3.11 12.52
C ASN A 128 11.16 3.91 11.20
N GLY A 129 12.06 3.52 10.29
CA GLY A 129 12.18 4.14 8.97
C GLY A 129 10.91 3.97 8.13
N VAL A 130 10.36 2.75 8.05
CA VAL A 130 9.11 2.47 7.33
C VAL A 130 7.95 3.23 7.95
N ALA A 131 7.82 3.23 9.28
CA ALA A 131 6.77 3.97 9.98
C ALA A 131 6.83 5.48 9.70
N ALA A 132 8.02 6.08 9.73
CA ALA A 132 8.22 7.50 9.40
C ALA A 132 7.86 7.81 7.93
N ALA A 133 8.17 6.89 7.00
CA ALA A 133 7.84 7.03 5.59
C ALA A 133 6.33 6.90 5.32
N MET A 134 5.62 6.05 6.07
CA MET A 134 4.17 5.87 5.93
C MET A 134 3.35 6.99 6.58
N GLN A 135 3.94 7.76 7.51
CA GLN A 135 3.25 8.83 8.26
C GLN A 135 2.00 8.31 8.99
N SER A 136 0.96 9.14 9.17
CA SER A 136 -0.28 8.74 9.83
C SER A 136 -1.09 7.80 8.93
N THR A 137 -1.28 6.56 9.39
CA THR A 137 -2.20 5.57 8.84
C THR A 137 -3.42 5.44 9.75
N GLY A 138 -4.64 5.49 9.21
CA GLY A 138 -5.88 5.40 10.00
C GLY A 138 -7.14 5.52 9.16
#